data_AF-A0A3D9Z011-F1
#
_entry.id   AF-A0A3D9Z011-F1
#
_cell.length_a   1.000
_cell.length_b   1.000
_cell.length_c   1.000
_cell.angle_alpha   90.00
_cell.angle_beta   90.00
_cell.angle_gamma   90.00
#
_symmetry.space_group_name_H-M   'P 1'
#
loop_
_entity.id
_entity.type
_entity.pdbx_description
1 polymer ?
#
loop_
_entity_poly.entity_id
_entity_poly.type
_entity_poly.pdbx_seq_one_letter_code
_entity_poly.pdbx_strand_id
1 'polypeptide(L)'
;MLGLGAGGGIVAGAAIGPLLVQPSGSGQQLEVVPTGSLDKVASTLVPEHRARLIEEARRCREPLARVAIWHSPETNGGTITILSGAYQSPPFRLTTVPSLVALPFPAPYSTGRGQLIVMGSADNFGMALRPNFSARIAAPVAIKVWWTPVGGCP
;
A
#
# COMPACT_ATOMS: atom_id res chain seq x y z
N MET A 1 -36.88 22.81 -55.66
CA MET A 1 -36.14 22.59 -54.39
C MET A 1 -35.58 21.18 -54.41
N LEU A 2 -34.30 21.03 -54.76
CA LEU A 2 -33.57 19.77 -54.68
C LEU A 2 -33.04 19.59 -53.25
N GLY A 3 -33.45 18.53 -52.56
CA GLY A 3 -32.84 18.10 -51.30
C GLY A 3 -31.88 16.95 -51.55
N LEU A 4 -30.58 17.24 -51.63
CA LEU A 4 -29.50 16.26 -51.56
C LEU A 4 -29.42 15.73 -50.11
N GLY A 5 -29.76 14.45 -49.90
CA GLY A 5 -29.42 13.73 -48.68
C GLY A 5 -28.04 13.11 -48.83
N ALA A 6 -26.99 13.77 -48.32
CA ALA A 6 -25.64 13.25 -48.32
C ALA A 6 -25.49 12.15 -47.25
N GLY A 7 -25.10 10.95 -47.68
CA GLY A 7 -24.67 9.87 -46.79
C GLY A 7 -23.36 10.24 -46.10
N GLY A 8 -23.36 10.21 -44.76
CA GLY A 8 -22.17 10.36 -43.94
C GLY A 8 -21.74 9.02 -43.37
N GLY A 9 -20.75 8.39 -43.99
CA GLY A 9 -19.99 7.31 -43.37
C GLY A 9 -18.95 7.90 -42.43
N ILE A 10 -18.91 7.43 -41.18
CA ILE A 10 -17.78 7.66 -40.28
C ILE A 10 -17.19 6.30 -39.92
N VAL A 11 -16.05 6.00 -40.53
CA VAL A 11 -15.12 4.96 -40.10
C VAL A 11 -14.36 5.54 -38.91
N ALA A 12 -14.79 5.23 -37.68
CA ALA A 12 -14.02 5.55 -36.49
C ALA A 12 -13.02 4.41 -36.25
N GLY A 13 -11.77 4.64 -36.66
CA GLY A 13 -10.66 3.74 -36.45
C GLY A 13 -10.38 3.48 -34.97
N ALA A 14 -10.08 2.22 -34.65
CA ALA A 14 -9.67 1.78 -33.32
C ALA A 14 -8.30 2.38 -32.97
N ALA A 15 -8.26 3.30 -32.02
CA ALA A 15 -7.04 3.70 -31.34
C ALA A 15 -6.72 2.65 -30.26
N ILE A 16 -5.83 1.70 -30.58
CA ILE A 16 -5.25 0.78 -29.62
C ILE A 16 -4.12 1.54 -28.90
N GLY A 17 -4.47 2.39 -27.94
CA GLY A 17 -3.53 2.91 -26.97
C GLY A 17 -3.39 1.90 -25.82
N PRO A 18 -2.20 1.72 -25.20
CA PRO A 18 -2.12 0.95 -23.96
C PRO A 18 -2.95 1.70 -22.92
N LEU A 19 -4.13 1.14 -22.63
CA LEU A 19 -4.97 1.58 -21.54
C LEU A 19 -4.15 1.33 -20.27
N LEU A 20 -3.48 2.37 -19.78
CA LEU A 20 -2.95 2.41 -18.43
C LEU A 20 -4.17 2.27 -17.52
N VAL A 21 -4.46 1.03 -17.13
CA VAL A 21 -5.44 0.71 -16.10
C VAL A 21 -4.90 1.34 -14.83
N GLN A 22 -5.28 2.60 -14.60
CA GLN A 22 -5.15 3.18 -13.27
C GLN A 22 -6.04 2.32 -12.37
N PRO A 23 -5.50 1.71 -11.31
CA PRO A 23 -6.33 1.04 -10.33
C PRO A 23 -7.16 2.12 -9.64
N SER A 24 -8.36 2.36 -10.17
CA SER A 24 -9.41 3.15 -9.52
C SER A 24 -10.00 2.30 -8.41
N GLY A 25 -9.20 2.02 -7.39
CA GLY A 25 -9.59 1.25 -6.23
C GLY A 25 -10.26 2.14 -5.19
N SER A 26 -11.50 1.84 -4.84
CA SER A 26 -12.08 2.28 -3.57
C SER A 26 -11.27 1.65 -2.42
N GLY A 27 -10.26 2.37 -1.92
CA GLY A 27 -9.33 1.87 -0.93
C GLY A 27 -8.15 2.81 -0.71
N GLN A 28 -7.24 2.38 0.15
CA GLN A 28 -6.11 3.19 0.59
C GLN A 28 -4.87 2.91 -0.25
N GLN A 29 -4.22 3.94 -0.82
CA GLN A 29 -3.00 3.73 -1.59
C GLN A 29 -1.84 3.40 -0.63
N LEU A 30 -1.10 2.35 -0.97
CA LEU A 30 0.10 1.90 -0.30
C LEU A 30 1.33 2.33 -1.11
N GLU A 31 2.30 2.93 -0.42
CA GLU A 31 3.51 3.43 -1.06
C GLU A 31 4.67 2.45 -0.95
N VAL A 32 5.59 2.51 -1.91
CA VAL A 32 6.79 1.68 -1.92
C VAL A 32 7.91 2.34 -1.12
N VAL A 33 8.72 1.54 -0.42
CA VAL A 33 10.00 1.95 0.15
C VAL A 33 10.99 2.18 -0.99
N PRO A 34 11.54 3.39 -1.16
CA PRO A 34 12.59 3.62 -2.16
C PRO A 34 13.81 2.76 -1.86
N THR A 35 14.46 2.24 -2.90
CA THR A 35 15.58 1.30 -2.76
C THR A 35 16.72 1.86 -1.88
N GLY A 36 17.02 3.16 -2.02
CA GLY A 36 18.02 3.86 -1.20
C GLY A 36 17.65 4.08 0.27
N SER A 37 16.44 3.69 0.69
CA SER A 37 15.94 3.81 2.06
C SER A 37 15.74 2.46 2.76
N LEU A 38 16.04 1.33 2.11
CA LEU A 38 15.83 -0.01 2.66
C LEU A 38 16.55 -0.22 4.00
N ASP A 39 17.78 0.26 4.15
CA ASP A 39 18.55 0.12 5.39
C ASP A 39 17.94 0.88 6.57
N LYS A 40 17.24 1.99 6.30
CA LYS A 40 16.61 2.82 7.33
C LYS A 40 15.37 2.15 7.94
N VAL A 41 14.74 1.25 7.20
CA VAL A 41 13.50 0.58 7.60
C VAL A 41 13.70 -0.90 7.93
N ALA A 42 14.88 -1.47 7.67
CA ALA A 42 15.18 -2.88 7.89
C ALA A 42 14.90 -3.33 9.34
N SER A 43 15.20 -2.48 10.33
CA SER A 43 14.96 -2.76 11.74
C SER A 43 13.48 -2.95 12.11
N THR A 44 12.56 -2.46 11.28
CA THR A 44 11.10 -2.56 11.50
C THR A 44 10.55 -3.92 11.06
N LEU A 45 11.33 -4.70 10.31
CA LEU A 45 10.97 -6.05 9.87
C LEU A 45 11.28 -7.08 10.96
N VAL A 46 10.49 -8.15 10.95
CA VAL A 46 10.73 -9.38 11.72
C VAL A 46 12.16 -9.88 11.46
N PRO A 47 13.00 -10.05 12.50
CA PRO A 47 14.42 -10.41 12.35
C PRO A 47 14.66 -11.63 11.45
N GLU A 48 13.80 -12.65 11.58
CA GLU A 48 13.87 -13.93 10.89
C GLU A 48 13.67 -13.80 9.37
N HIS A 49 12.98 -12.75 8.91
CA HIS A 49 12.70 -12.53 7.49
C HIS A 49 13.42 -11.31 6.92
N ARG A 50 13.98 -10.46 7.78
CA ARG A 50 14.60 -9.18 7.41
C ARG A 50 15.61 -9.29 6.27
N ALA A 51 16.62 -10.16 6.43
CA ALA A 51 17.71 -10.27 5.44
C ALA A 51 17.18 -10.65 4.05
N ARG A 52 16.29 -11.66 4.00
CA ARG A 52 15.65 -12.11 2.76
C ARG A 52 14.80 -10.99 2.14
N LEU A 53 13.95 -10.35 2.92
CA LEU A 53 13.03 -9.30 2.43
C LEU A 53 13.79 -8.08 1.89
N ILE A 54 14.86 -7.66 2.58
CA ILE A 54 15.70 -6.55 2.11
C ILE A 54 16.44 -6.93 0.83
N GLU A 55 16.96 -8.15 0.72
CA GLU A 55 17.67 -8.60 -0.47
C GLU A 55 16.75 -8.70 -1.70
N GLU A 56 15.54 -9.26 -1.54
CA GLU A 56 14.57 -9.33 -2.64
C GLU A 56 14.11 -7.94 -3.09
N ALA A 57 13.95 -7.00 -2.16
CA ALA A 57 13.65 -5.60 -2.47
C ALA A 57 14.82 -4.90 -3.18
N ARG A 58 16.07 -5.12 -2.74
CA ARG A 58 17.28 -4.61 -3.41
C ARG A 58 17.41 -5.13 -4.84
N ARG A 59 16.96 -6.36 -5.10
CA ARG A 59 16.95 -7.00 -6.43
C ARG A 59 15.73 -6.64 -7.28
N CYS A 60 14.86 -5.74 -6.80
CA CYS A 60 13.64 -5.32 -7.48
C CYS A 60 12.65 -6.48 -7.76
N ARG A 61 12.75 -7.59 -7.03
CA ARG A 61 11.89 -8.76 -7.22
C ARG A 61 10.59 -8.61 -6.43
N GLU A 62 10.73 -8.25 -5.16
CA GLU A 62 9.61 -8.04 -4.24
C GLU A 62 9.86 -6.74 -3.48
N PRO A 63 9.32 -5.60 -3.93
CA PRO A 63 9.48 -4.34 -3.22
C PRO A 63 8.81 -4.38 -1.86
N LEU A 64 9.26 -3.51 -0.94
CA LEU A 64 8.61 -3.33 0.35
C LEU A 64 7.67 -2.13 0.32
N ALA A 65 6.51 -2.28 0.95
CA ALA A 65 5.62 -1.18 1.24
C ALA A 65 6.11 -0.38 2.46
N ARG A 66 5.80 0.93 2.48
CA ARG A 66 6.02 1.81 3.63
C ARG A 66 4.70 2.34 4.16
N VAL A 67 4.58 2.40 5.48
CA VAL A 67 3.49 3.10 6.18
C VAL A 67 4.08 3.84 7.37
N ALA A 68 3.55 5.01 7.70
CA ALA A 68 3.81 5.64 8.99
C ALA A 68 2.65 5.33 9.94
N ILE A 69 2.94 5.04 11.20
CA ILE A 69 1.93 4.71 12.22
C ILE A 69 2.08 5.63 13.42
N TRP A 70 0.95 6.02 14.03
CA TRP A 70 0.91 6.89 15.21
C TRP A 70 -0.40 6.70 16.00
N HIS A 71 -0.51 7.38 17.13
CA HIS A 71 -1.78 7.65 17.81
C HIS A 71 -1.99 9.15 18.03
N SER A 72 -3.24 9.55 18.25
CA SER A 72 -3.56 10.94 18.62
C SER A 72 -2.98 11.31 20.00
N PRO A 73 -2.48 12.54 20.21
CA PRO A 73 -2.00 13.03 21.52
C PRO A 73 -3.01 12.91 22.67
N GLU A 74 -4.31 12.83 22.35
CA GLU A 74 -5.40 12.72 23.33
C GLU A 74 -5.57 11.31 23.92
N THR A 75 -4.76 10.34 23.49
CA THR A 75 -4.88 8.93 23.89
C THR A 75 -3.56 8.40 24.42
N ASN A 76 -3.62 7.33 25.23
CA ASN A 76 -2.44 6.64 25.76
C ASN A 76 -1.74 5.73 24.73
N GLY A 77 -2.15 5.80 23.46
CA GLY A 77 -1.63 4.97 22.38
C GLY A 77 -2.09 3.52 22.49
N GLY A 78 -1.16 2.61 22.20
CA GLY A 78 -1.45 1.19 22.13
C GLY A 78 -0.31 0.38 21.54
N THR A 79 -0.51 -0.92 21.44
CA THR A 79 0.40 -1.80 20.71
C THR A 79 -0.38 -2.48 19.61
N ILE A 80 0.17 -2.41 18.39
CA ILE A 80 -0.44 -3.05 17.23
C ILE A 80 0.51 -4.05 16.58
N THR A 81 -0.06 -4.95 15.79
CA THR A 81 0.66 -5.82 14.86
C THR A 81 -0.04 -5.72 13.51
N ILE A 82 0.73 -5.71 12.42
CA ILE A 82 0.19 -5.60 11.07
C ILE A 82 0.45 -6.93 10.35
N LEU A 83 -0.62 -7.54 9.84
CA LEU A 83 -0.54 -8.65 8.91
C LEU A 83 -0.59 -8.12 7.48
N SER A 84 0.32 -8.64 6.66
CA SER A 84 0.41 -8.37 5.23
C SER A 84 0.56 -9.70 4.49
N GLY A 85 -0.56 -10.25 4.02
CA GLY A 85 -0.59 -11.61 3.51
C GLY A 85 -0.20 -12.63 4.59
N ALA A 86 0.80 -13.46 4.31
CA ALA A 86 1.34 -14.43 5.29
C ALA A 86 2.36 -13.83 6.27
N TYR A 87 2.78 -12.57 6.07
CA TYR A 87 3.73 -11.91 6.94
C TYR A 87 3.02 -11.24 8.12
N GLN A 88 3.55 -11.48 9.32
CA GLN A 88 3.17 -10.79 10.55
C GLN A 88 4.32 -9.88 10.99
N SER A 89 4.04 -8.60 11.25
CA SER A 89 5.06 -7.67 11.75
C SER A 89 5.46 -7.96 13.20
N PRO A 90 6.57 -7.39 13.69
CA PRO A 90 6.78 -7.26 15.13
C PRO A 90 5.65 -6.40 15.74
N PRO A 91 5.41 -6.50 17.06
CA PRO A 91 4.53 -5.57 17.75
C PRO A 91 5.13 -4.16 17.77
N PHE A 92 4.34 -3.17 17.38
CA PHE A 92 4.73 -1.76 17.42
C PHE A 92 3.98 -1.04 18.53
N ARG A 93 4.73 -0.46 19.46
CA ARG A 93 4.18 0.49 20.42
C ARG A 93 3.97 1.83 19.71
N LEU A 94 2.71 2.27 19.64
CA LEU A 94 2.36 3.54 19.02
C LEU A 94 2.87 4.69 19.88
N THR A 95 3.29 5.75 19.21
CA THR A 95 3.64 7.04 19.81
C THR A 95 2.89 8.16 19.09
N THR A 96 2.93 9.37 19.65
CA THR A 96 2.37 10.57 19.02
C THR A 96 3.18 11.07 17.83
N VAL A 97 4.44 10.62 17.72
CA VAL A 97 5.34 10.94 16.60
C VAL A 97 5.23 9.82 15.56
N PRO A 98 4.91 10.11 14.29
CA PRO A 98 4.80 9.09 13.26
C PRO A 98 6.08 8.25 13.13
N SER A 99 5.95 6.94 13.25
CA SER A 99 7.04 5.98 13.06
C SER A 99 6.89 5.29 11.71
N LEU A 100 7.95 5.30 10.90
CA LEU A 100 7.97 4.63 9.60
C LEU A 100 8.18 3.13 9.76
N VAL A 101 7.37 2.33 9.08
CA VAL A 101 7.39 0.86 9.12
C VAL A 101 7.42 0.32 7.69
N ALA A 102 8.26 -0.69 7.47
CA ALA A 102 8.28 -1.46 6.24
C ALA A 102 7.49 -2.77 6.38
N LEU A 103 6.79 -3.15 5.31
CA LEU A 103 6.01 -4.38 5.22
C LEU A 103 6.20 -4.96 3.81
N PRO A 104 6.19 -6.29 3.62
CA PRO A 104 5.96 -6.83 2.27
C PRO A 104 4.55 -6.45 1.79
N PHE A 105 4.31 -6.50 0.48
CA PHE A 105 2.95 -6.31 -0.05
C PHE A 105 2.03 -7.47 0.37
N PRO A 106 0.73 -7.21 0.63
CA PRO A 106 -0.18 -8.22 1.16
C PRO A 106 -0.62 -9.28 0.14
N ALA A 107 -0.26 -9.08 -1.12
CA ALA A 107 -0.43 -9.99 -2.23
C ALA A 107 0.78 -9.82 -3.17
N PRO A 108 1.00 -10.73 -4.15
CA PRO A 108 2.10 -10.55 -5.11
C PRO A 108 2.08 -9.15 -5.71
N TYR A 109 3.24 -8.49 -5.80
CA TYR A 109 3.31 -7.06 -6.16
C TYR A 109 2.63 -6.74 -7.50
N SER A 110 2.66 -7.67 -8.46
CA SER A 110 2.00 -7.53 -9.77
C SER A 110 0.47 -7.41 -9.71
N THR A 111 -0.16 -7.80 -8.59
CA THR A 111 -1.64 -7.74 -8.43
C THR A 111 -2.18 -6.33 -8.26
N GLY A 112 -1.36 -5.39 -7.76
CA GLY A 112 -1.75 -3.98 -7.54
C GLY A 112 -2.75 -3.74 -6.41
N ARG A 113 -3.14 -4.78 -5.65
CA ARG A 113 -4.15 -4.68 -4.59
C ARG A 113 -4.05 -5.79 -3.57
N GLY A 114 -4.51 -5.51 -2.36
CA GLY A 114 -4.63 -6.51 -1.31
C GLY A 114 -5.25 -5.93 -0.04
N GLN A 115 -4.93 -6.55 1.08
CA GLN A 115 -5.50 -6.19 2.37
C GLN A 115 -4.46 -6.29 3.48
N LEU A 116 -4.33 -5.22 4.25
CA LEU A 116 -3.63 -5.23 5.53
C LEU A 116 -4.63 -5.57 6.63
N ILE A 117 -4.18 -6.28 7.66
CA ILE A 117 -4.99 -6.50 8.87
C ILE A 117 -4.21 -5.93 10.06
N VAL A 118 -4.82 -5.00 10.78
CA VAL A 118 -4.25 -4.43 12.00
C VAL A 118 -4.88 -5.11 13.20
N MET A 119 -4.04 -5.69 14.07
CA MET A 119 -4.44 -6.38 15.29
C MET A 119 -3.82 -5.70 16.50
N GLY A 120 -4.34 -5.99 17.69
CA GLY A 120 -3.85 -5.46 18.97
C GLY A 120 -4.89 -4.57 19.64
N SER A 121 -4.43 -3.58 20.39
CA SER A 121 -5.28 -2.63 21.11
C SER A 121 -4.69 -1.24 20.99
N ALA A 122 -5.46 -0.31 20.42
CA ALA A 122 -5.06 1.09 20.27
C ALA A 122 -6.30 2.00 20.10
N ASP A 123 -6.32 3.11 20.83
CA ASP A 123 -7.30 4.16 20.63
C ASP A 123 -6.73 5.23 19.69
N ASN A 124 -7.58 5.78 18.80
CA ASN A 124 -7.20 6.80 17.81
C ASN A 124 -5.91 6.49 17.04
N PHE A 125 -5.79 5.25 16.56
CA PHE A 125 -4.72 4.81 15.69
C PHE A 125 -4.78 5.55 14.35
N GLY A 126 -3.63 6.00 13.85
CA GLY A 126 -3.46 6.57 12.52
C GLY A 126 -2.42 5.79 11.71
N MET A 127 -2.69 5.66 10.42
CA MET A 127 -1.78 5.10 9.42
C MET A 127 -1.70 6.02 8.20
N ALA A 128 -0.48 6.34 7.80
CA ALA A 128 -0.21 7.14 6.61
C ALA A 128 -0.39 6.23 5.39
N LEU A 129 -1.56 6.35 4.81
CA LEU A 129 -1.94 5.84 3.52
C LEU A 129 -2.46 7.03 2.71
N ARG A 130 -2.85 6.82 1.45
CA ARG A 130 -3.53 7.88 0.68
C ARG A 130 -4.94 7.45 0.28
N PRO A 131 -6.00 8.04 0.87
CA PRO A 131 -6.00 8.98 2.00
C PRO A 131 -5.49 8.40 3.35
N ASN A 132 -5.30 9.24 4.37
CA ASN A 132 -4.92 8.71 5.69
C ASN A 132 -6.02 7.79 6.24
N PHE A 133 -5.62 6.75 6.97
CA PHE A 133 -6.53 5.86 7.67
C PHE A 133 -6.46 6.12 9.17
N SER A 134 -7.62 6.17 9.82
CA SER A 134 -7.72 6.22 11.27
C SER A 134 -8.84 5.33 11.79
N ALA A 135 -8.60 4.70 12.94
CA ALA A 135 -9.59 3.84 13.58
C ALA A 135 -9.27 3.63 15.06
N ARG A 136 -10.26 3.15 15.80
CA ARG A 136 -10.02 2.45 17.07
C ARG A 136 -9.75 0.97 16.77
N ILE A 137 -8.68 0.42 17.33
CA ILE A 137 -8.33 -1.00 17.23
C ILE A 137 -8.73 -1.66 18.55
N ALA A 138 -9.88 -2.34 18.54
CA ALA A 138 -10.35 -3.21 19.65
C ALA A 138 -10.58 -4.66 19.20
N ALA A 139 -10.55 -4.89 17.89
CA ALA A 139 -10.61 -6.18 17.21
C ALA A 139 -9.80 -6.06 15.91
N PRO A 140 -9.46 -7.17 15.22
CA PRO A 140 -8.76 -7.09 13.93
C PRO A 140 -9.49 -6.20 12.94
N VAL A 141 -8.78 -5.22 12.38
CA VAL A 141 -9.31 -4.27 11.39
C VAL A 141 -8.68 -4.52 10.03
N ALA A 142 -9.52 -4.78 9.04
CA ALA A 142 -9.11 -5.02 7.67
C ALA A 142 -9.09 -3.72 6.85
N ILE A 143 -7.94 -3.39 6.25
CA ILE A 143 -7.73 -2.19 5.42
C ILE A 143 -7.48 -2.64 3.99
N LYS A 144 -8.43 -2.35 3.09
CA LYS A 144 -8.24 -2.58 1.65
C LYS A 144 -7.22 -1.57 1.12
N VAL A 145 -6.17 -2.08 0.50
CA VAL A 145 -5.08 -1.27 -0.05
C VAL A 145 -4.87 -1.56 -1.54
N TRP A 146 -4.39 -0.55 -2.25
CA TRP A 146 -3.97 -0.67 -3.65
C TRP A 146 -2.63 0.01 -3.88
N TRP A 147 -1.94 -0.37 -4.94
CA TRP A 147 -0.67 0.22 -5.36
C TRP A 147 -0.53 0.11 -6.88
N THR A 148 0.41 0.86 -7.45
CA THR A 148 0.74 0.78 -8.87
C THR A 148 1.97 -0.09 -9.04
N PRO A 149 1.87 -1.30 -9.63
CA PRO A 149 3.04 -2.09 -9.93
C PRO A 149 3.90 -1.38 -10.97
N VAL A 150 5.18 -1.21 -10.69
CA VAL A 150 6.17 -0.72 -11.65
C VAL A 150 7.14 -1.84 -12.00
N GLY A 151 7.63 -1.84 -13.24
CA GLY A 151 8.73 -2.72 -13.62
C GLY A 151 10.05 -2.19 -13.08
N GLY A 152 10.86 -3.05 -12.47
CA GLY A 152 12.17 -2.67 -11.92
C GLY A 152 12.10 -2.06 -10.51
N CYS A 153 13.20 -1.43 -10.09
CA CYS A 153 13.29 -0.81 -8.76
C CYS A 153 12.67 0.60 -8.76
N PRO A 154 11.88 0.93 -7.74
CA PRO A 154 11.46 2.29 -7.45
C PRO A 154 12.51 3.11 -6.70
#